data_AF-A0A2V9SBG5-F1
#
_entry.id   AF-A0A2V9SBG5-F1
#
_cell.length_a   1.000
_cell.length_b   1.000
_cell.length_c   1.000
_cell.angle_alpha   90.00
_cell.angle_beta   90.00
_cell.angle_gamma   90.00
#
_symmetry.space_group_name_H-M   'P 1'
#
loop_
_entity.id
_entity.type
_entity.pdbx_description
1 polymer ?
#
loop_
_entity_poly.entity_id
_entity_poly.type
_entity_poly.pdbx_seq_one_letter_code
_entity_poly.pdbx_strand_id
1 'polypeptide(L)' 'MKENTEPFVAVFDGADREILSAIESVLARENIICTIEGSTVYSVAVPRKDAKRAVDALRDSEKLKDKWHKLFG' A
#
# COMPACT_ATOMS: atom_id res chain seq x y z
N MET A 1 0.07 -26.09 -15.23
CA MET A 1 1.01 -24.97 -15.09
C MET A 1 0.73 -24.36 -13.73
N LYS A 2 1.66 -24.42 -12.77
CA LYS A 2 1.44 -23.75 -11.48
C LYS A 2 1.65 -22.27 -11.75
N GLU A 3 0.57 -21.50 -11.90
CA GLU A 3 0.63 -20.05 -11.79
C GLU A 3 1.24 -19.75 -10.43
N ASN A 4 2.54 -19.45 -10.45
CA ASN A 4 3.27 -18.95 -9.30
C ASN A 4 2.93 -17.45 -9.22
N THR A 5 1.65 -17.14 -9.08
CA THR A 5 1.18 -15.82 -8.69
C THR A 5 1.61 -15.67 -7.25
N GLU A 6 2.77 -15.04 -7.03
CA GLU A 6 3.13 -14.57 -5.70
C GLU A 6 1.89 -13.87 -5.14
N PRO A 7 1.35 -14.32 -3.98
CA PRO A 7 0.09 -13.78 -3.50
C PRO A 7 0.31 -12.30 -3.23
N PHE A 8 -0.35 -11.44 -3.99
CA PHE A 8 -0.46 -10.04 -3.65
C PHE A 8 -1.35 -9.96 -2.40
N VAL A 9 -0.91 -9.21 -1.41
CA VAL A 9 -1.65 -8.99 -0.18
C VAL A 9 -2.00 -7.53 -0.09
N ALA A 10 -3.25 -7.24 0.23
CA ALA A 10 -3.70 -5.89 0.52
C ALA A 10 -2.96 -5.39 1.76
N VAL A 11 -2.18 -4.31 1.60
CA VAL A 11 -1.47 -3.62 2.68
C VAL A 11 -2.17 -2.34 3.10
N PHE A 12 -3.03 -1.82 2.24
CA PHE A 12 -3.87 -0.68 2.53
C PHE A 12 -5.22 -0.88 1.85
N ASP A 13 -6.30 -0.66 2.58
CA ASP A 13 -7.67 -0.63 2.08
C ASP A 13 -8.29 0.67 2.56
N GLY A 14 -9.06 1.36 1.71
CA GLY A 14 -9.63 2.64 2.12
C GLY A 14 -8.88 3.89 1.66
N ALA A 15 -7.93 3.81 0.72
CA ALA A 15 -7.15 4.99 0.33
C ALA A 15 -7.96 5.94 -0.55
N ASP A 16 -8.03 7.22 -0.19
CA ASP A 16 -8.44 8.29 -1.12
C ASP A 16 -7.31 8.65 -2.08
N ARG A 17 -7.60 9.42 -3.13
CA ARG A 17 -6.62 9.83 -4.16
C ARG A 17 -5.34 10.48 -3.61
N GLU A 18 -5.44 11.28 -2.55
CA GLU A 18 -4.26 11.86 -1.88
C GLU A 18 -3.42 10.81 -1.14
N ILE A 19 -4.08 9.88 -0.45
CA ILE A 19 -3.42 8.79 0.27
C ILE A 19 -2.75 7.87 -0.73
N LEU A 20 -3.45 7.54 -1.82
CA LEU A 20 -2.92 6.72 -2.90
C LEU A 20 -1.62 7.31 -3.45
N SER A 21 -1.60 8.61 -3.77
CA SER A 21 -0.40 9.28 -4.28
C SER A 21 0.77 9.23 -3.29
N ALA A 22 0.48 9.31 -1.98
CA ALA A 22 1.49 9.14 -0.94
C ALA A 22 1.98 7.68 -0.84
N ILE A 23 1.08 6.70 -0.90
CA ILE A 23 1.40 5.27 -0.91
C ILE A 23 2.28 4.94 -2.12
N GLU A 24 1.87 5.34 -3.33
CA GLU A 24 2.63 5.13 -4.56
C GLU A 24 4.03 5.73 -4.45
N SER A 25 4.16 6.94 -3.90
CA SER A 25 5.46 7.58 -3.70
C SER A 25 6.36 6.80 -2.73
N VAL A 26 5.80 6.25 -1.65
CA VAL A 26 6.55 5.46 -0.67
C VAL A 26 6.99 4.12 -1.28
N LEU A 27 6.08 3.41 -1.93
CA LEU A 27 6.35 2.10 -2.53
C LEU A 27 7.34 2.23 -3.71
N ALA A 28 7.23 3.28 -4.51
CA ALA A 28 8.18 3.57 -5.58
C ALA A 28 9.60 3.84 -5.06
N ARG A 29 9.74 4.55 -3.93
CA ARG A 29 11.05 4.79 -3.28
C ARG A 29 11.70 3.51 -2.78
N GLU A 30 10.90 2.58 -2.28
CA GLU A 30 11.36 1.27 -1.81
C GLU A 30 11.54 0.24 -2.95
N ASN A 31 11.26 0.62 -4.20
CA ASN A 31 11.26 -0.26 -5.38
C ASN A 31 10.27 -1.43 -5.25
N ILE A 32 9.15 -1.21 -4.57
CA ILE A 32 8.10 -2.22 -4.34
C ILE A 32 7.02 -2.04 -5.40
N ILE A 33 6.74 -3.12 -6.15
CA ILE A 33 5.64 -3.17 -7.11
C ILE A 33 4.33 -3.23 -6.32
N CYS A 34 3.35 -2.41 -6.72
CA CYS A 34 2.02 -2.42 -6.13
C CYS A 34 0.93 -2.48 -7.20
N THR A 35 -0.17 -3.14 -6.84
CA THR A 35 -1.41 -3.18 -7.61
C THR A 35 -2.44 -2.33 -6.88
N ILE A 36 -3.13 -1.48 -7.64
CA ILE A 36 -4.16 -0.59 -7.11
C ILE A 36 -5.49 -1.05 -7.68
N GLU A 37 -6.45 -1.31 -6.81
CA GLU A 37 -7.82 -1.67 -7.19
C GLU A 37 -8.81 -0.66 -6.62
N GLY A 38 -9.91 -0.42 -7.32
CA GLY A 38 -10.98 0.48 -6.89
C GLY A 38 -11.07 1.80 -7.67
N SER A 39 -12.25 2.41 -7.62
CA SER A 39 -12.58 3.62 -8.41
C SER A 39 -12.85 4.85 -7.56
N THR A 40 -13.38 4.67 -6.34
CA THR A 40 -13.72 5.76 -5.40
C THR A 40 -12.85 5.68 -4.15
N VAL A 41 -12.64 4.46 -3.70
CA VAL A 41 -11.78 4.09 -2.59
C VAL A 41 -10.79 3.08 -3.16
N TYR A 42 -9.50 3.32 -2.95
CA TYR A 42 -8.43 2.52 -3.52
C TYR A 42 -7.90 1.52 -2.50
N SER A 43 -7.75 0.29 -2.95
CA SER A 43 -7.09 -0.79 -2.22
C SER A 43 -5.72 -1.02 -2.87
N VAL A 44 -4.67 -1.02 -2.06
CA VAL A 44 -3.29 -1.21 -2.53
C VAL A 44 -2.80 -2.57 -2.05
N ALA A 45 -2.46 -3.41 -3.02
CA ALA A 45 -1.89 -4.72 -2.80
C ALA A 45 -0.43 -4.77 -3.28
N VAL A 46 0.41 -5.51 -2.56
CA VAL A 46 1.84 -5.70 -2.88
C VAL A 46 2.20 -7.17 -2.79
N PRO A 47 3.29 -7.64 -3.43
CA PRO A 47 3.76 -9.01 -3.28
C PRO A 47 3.96 -9.37 -1.81
N ARG A 48 3.50 -10.55 -1.38
CA ARG A 48 3.62 -10.99 0.03
C ARG A 48 5.04 -10.95 0.59
N LYS A 49 6.06 -11.16 -0.24
CA LYS A 49 7.48 -11.04 0.15
C LYS A 49 7.85 -9.62 0.57
N ASP A 50 7.22 -8.61 -0.03
CA ASP A 50 7.48 -7.19 0.19
C ASP A 50 6.46 -6.56 1.14
N ALA A 51 5.35 -7.25 1.45
CA ALA A 51 4.27 -6.75 2.30
C ALA A 51 4.75 -6.17 3.63
N LYS A 52 5.67 -6.87 4.31
CA LYS A 52 6.23 -6.37 5.58
C LYS A 52 7.01 -5.07 5.37
N ARG A 53 7.82 -4.97 4.31
CA ARG A 53 8.59 -3.77 3.97
C ARG A 53 7.68 -2.62 3.56
N ALA A 54 6.66 -2.91 2.76
CA ALA A 54 5.65 -1.95 2.36
C ALA A 54 4.93 -1.36 3.57
N VAL A 55 4.40 -2.20 4.47
CA VAL A 55 3.74 -1.71 5.69
C VAL A 55 4.69 -0.89 6.57
N ASP A 56 5.94 -1.34 6.73
CA ASP A 56 6.93 -0.61 7.53
C ASP A 56 7.24 0.78 6.95
N ALA A 57 7.47 0.87 5.64
CA ALA A 57 7.71 2.12 4.94
C ALA A 57 6.48 3.05 4.96
N LEU A 58 5.28 2.49 4.80
CA LEU A 58 4.03 3.23 4.91
C LEU A 58 3.81 3.78 6.32
N ARG A 59 4.18 3.01 7.35
CA ARG A 59 4.08 3.43 8.76
C ARG A 59 5.10 4.51 9.11
N ASP A 60 6.28 4.47 8.50
CA ASP A 60 7.33 5.47 8.75
C ASP A 60 7.02 6.82 8.09
N SER A 61 6.30 6.79 6.96
CA SER A 61 5.92 7.97 6.20
C SER A 61 5.06 8.95 7.03
N GLU A 62 5.64 10.11 7.35
CA GLU A 62 4.98 11.17 8.12
C GLU A 62 3.68 11.66 7.45
N LYS A 63 3.62 11.66 6.12
CA LYS A 63 2.41 12.02 5.36
C LYS A 63 1.24 11.06 5.60
N LEU A 64 1.54 9.81 5.91
CA LEU A 64 0.54 8.78 6.17
C LEU A 64 0.24 8.67 7.67
N LYS A 65 1.17 9.02 8.57
CA LYS A 65 0.93 9.01 10.04
C LYS A 65 -0.31 9.79 10.45
N ASP A 66 -0.50 10.99 9.93
CA ASP A 66 -1.65 11.85 10.27
C ASP A 66 -3.00 11.24 9.83
N LYS A 67 -3.06 10.64 8.64
CA LYS A 67 -4.28 10.00 8.13
C LYS A 67 -4.49 8.60 8.68
N TRP A 68 -3.43 7.84 8.95
CA TRP A 68 -3.50 6.52 9.58
C TRP A 68 -4.10 6.62 10.98
N HIS A 69 -3.71 7.65 11.75
CA HIS A 69 -4.28 7.92 13.07
C HIS A 69 -5.75 8.34 13.03
N LYS A 70 -6.25 8.79 11.88
CA LYS A 70 -7.66 9.15 11.67
C LYS A 70 -8.51 7.98 11.20
N LEU A 71 -7.92 7.02 10.49
CA LEU A 71 -8.58 5.82 9.98
C LEU A 71 -8.59 4.67 11.00
N PHE A 72 -7.59 4.61 11.89
CA PHE A 72 -7.41 3.53 12.87
C PHE A 72 -7.37 4.01 14.34
N GLY A 73 -7.53 5.31 14.59
CA GLY A 73 -7.58 5.90 15.94
C GLY A 73 -8.99 6.12 16.46
#